data_AF-A0A8W8K2P2-F1
#
_entry.id   AF-A0A8W8K2P2-F1
#
_cell.length_a   1.000
_cell.length_b   1.000
_cell.length_c   1.000
_cell.angle_alpha   90.00
_cell.angle_beta   90.00
_cell.angle_gamma   90.00
#
_symmetry.space_group_name_H-M   'P 1'
#
loop_
_entity.id
_entity.type
_entity.pdbx_description
1 polymer ?
#
loop_
_entity_poly.entity_id
_entity_poly.type
_entity_poly.pdbx_seq_one_letter_code
_entity_poly.pdbx_strand_id
1 'polypeptide(L)'
;SPEMAESSSFDVEEGDIILLGTDGLFDNMNEDMILDCLSKMKDHKDAEVNVQRTAHHIAEEAYELSFDQDYLSPFALSAQQRGIDLRGGKPDDITVLLARVSSCSSDLDV
;
A
#
# COMPACT_ATOMS: atom_id res chain seq x y z
N SER A 1 9.71 -21.77 6.53
CA SER A 1 8.97 -21.72 7.81
C SER A 1 9.05 -20.31 8.36
N PRO A 2 8.23 -19.92 9.36
CA PRO A 2 8.37 -18.61 10.02
C PRO A 2 9.78 -18.32 10.55
N GLU A 3 10.57 -19.36 10.81
CA GLU A 3 11.98 -19.29 11.24
C GLU A 3 12.92 -18.73 10.15
N MET A 4 12.47 -18.68 8.89
CA MET A 4 13.19 -18.09 7.76
C MET A 4 12.78 -16.64 7.50
N ALA A 5 11.86 -16.08 8.31
CA ALA A 5 11.44 -14.70 8.16
C ALA A 5 12.58 -13.75 8.51
N GLU A 6 12.76 -12.72 7.71
CA GLU A 6 13.63 -11.61 8.04
C GLU A 6 12.92 -10.71 9.06
N SER A 7 13.65 -10.29 10.09
CA SER A 7 13.13 -9.44 11.16
C SER A 7 13.94 -8.15 11.25
N SER A 8 13.24 -7.02 11.28
CA SER A 8 13.81 -5.70 11.49
C SER A 8 12.94 -4.90 12.46
N SER A 9 13.52 -3.87 13.07
CA SER A 9 12.82 -2.96 13.98
C SER A 9 13.09 -1.53 13.54
N PHE A 10 12.07 -0.68 13.64
CA PHE A 10 12.14 0.73 13.29
C PHE A 10 11.37 1.53 14.35
N ASP A 11 11.96 2.61 14.83
CA ASP A 11 11.31 3.52 15.78
C ASP A 11 10.29 4.37 15.03
N VAL A 12 9.07 4.50 15.58
CA VAL A 12 7.97 5.24 14.96
C VAL A 12 7.58 6.46 15.77
N GLU A 13 7.04 7.47 15.09
CA GLU A 13 6.56 8.72 15.67
C GLU A 13 5.04 8.88 15.47
N GLU A 14 4.41 9.72 16.30
CA GLU A 14 3.00 10.03 16.14
C GLU A 14 2.71 10.67 14.78
N GLY A 15 1.72 10.13 14.08
CA GLY A 15 1.36 10.55 12.74
C GLY A 15 1.95 9.68 11.63
N ASP A 16 2.92 8.80 11.94
CA ASP A 16 3.49 7.88 10.95
C ASP A 16 2.42 6.99 10.32
N ILE A 17 2.57 6.76 9.01
CA ILE A 17 1.70 5.88 8.23
C ILE A 17 2.52 4.66 7.82
N ILE A 18 2.03 3.48 8.22
CA ILE A 18 2.65 2.20 7.92
C ILE A 18 1.73 1.49 6.92
N LEU A 19 2.23 1.31 5.69
CA LEU A 19 1.57 0.54 4.65
C LEU A 19 2.32 -0.78 4.43
N LEU A 20 1.59 -1.89 4.49
CA LEU A 20 2.09 -3.21 4.13
C LEU A 20 1.23 -3.74 2.99
N GLY A 21 1.83 -4.46 2.05
CA GLY A 21 1.10 -5.07 0.95
C GLY A 21 1.78 -6.31 0.39
N THR A 22 1.03 -7.10 -0.38
CA THR A 22 1.58 -8.19 -1.20
C THR A 22 2.22 -7.63 -2.48
N ASP A 23 2.96 -8.46 -3.21
CA ASP A 23 3.53 -8.11 -4.51
C ASP A 23 2.47 -7.65 -5.52
N GLY A 24 1.25 -8.19 -5.47
CA GLY A 24 0.14 -7.74 -6.28
C GLY A 24 -0.13 -6.21 -6.23
N LEU A 25 0.12 -5.55 -5.09
CA LEU A 25 0.07 -4.09 -5.00
C LEU A 25 1.24 -3.46 -5.77
N PHE A 26 2.46 -3.84 -5.41
CA PHE A 26 3.68 -3.18 -5.89
C PHE A 26 4.02 -3.50 -7.35
N ASP A 27 3.47 -4.59 -7.91
CA ASP A 27 3.57 -4.92 -9.32
C ASP A 27 2.70 -4.00 -10.19
N ASN A 28 1.67 -3.36 -9.62
CA ASN A 28 0.65 -2.60 -10.33
C ASN A 28 0.57 -1.11 -9.94
N MET A 29 1.14 -0.70 -8.81
CA MET A 29 1.23 0.72 -8.42
C MET A 29 2.67 1.08 -8.07
N ASN A 30 3.13 2.24 -8.55
CA ASN A 30 4.42 2.78 -8.13
C ASN A 30 4.28 3.59 -6.83
N GLU A 31 5.43 3.94 -6.25
CA GLU A 31 5.49 4.67 -4.97
C GLU A 31 4.76 6.02 -5.03
N ASP A 32 4.90 6.79 -6.10
CA ASP A 32 4.25 8.10 -6.25
C ASP A 32 2.72 7.99 -6.24
N MET A 33 2.16 6.95 -6.88
CA MET A 33 0.72 6.69 -6.90
C MET A 33 0.21 6.36 -5.49
N ILE A 34 0.93 5.49 -4.78
CA ILE A 34 0.59 5.12 -3.39
C ILE A 34 0.65 6.36 -2.50
N LEU A 35 1.69 7.19 -2.63
CA LEU A 35 1.84 8.44 -1.87
C LEU A 35 0.71 9.43 -2.16
N ASP A 36 0.25 9.54 -3.42
CA ASP A 36 -0.89 10.40 -3.76
C ASP A 36 -2.18 9.94 -3.06
N CYS A 37 -2.44 8.62 -2.99
CA CYS A 37 -3.56 8.06 -2.24
C CYS A 37 -3.46 8.38 -0.73
N LEU A 38 -2.27 8.20 -0.15
CA LEU A 38 -2.01 8.46 1.28
C LEU A 38 -2.13 9.94 1.62
N SER A 39 -1.69 10.85 0.75
CA SER A 39 -1.74 12.30 0.97
C SER A 39 -3.17 12.84 1.16
N LYS A 40 -4.18 12.11 0.67
CA LYS A 40 -5.61 12.46 0.77
C LYS A 40 -6.23 12.04 2.10
N MET A 41 -5.51 11.31 2.96
CA MET A 41 -5.98 10.96 4.30
C MET A 41 -6.16 12.22 5.16
N LYS A 42 -7.30 12.33 5.85
CA LYS A 42 -7.62 13.46 6.73
C LYS A 42 -7.40 13.12 8.20
N ASP A 43 -6.87 14.08 8.95
CA ASP A 43 -6.19 13.76 10.20
C ASP A 43 -7.03 13.58 11.47
N HIS A 44 -8.19 14.21 11.65
CA HIS A 44 -8.60 14.51 13.05
C HIS A 44 -10.04 14.24 13.49
N LYS A 45 -10.94 13.73 12.65
CA LYS A 45 -12.32 13.41 13.11
C LYS A 45 -12.80 11.98 12.86
N ASP A 46 -12.30 11.35 11.80
CA ASP A 46 -12.72 10.00 11.38
C ASP A 46 -11.49 9.15 11.00
N ALA A 47 -10.44 9.19 11.83
CA ALA A 47 -9.13 8.61 11.49
C ALA A 47 -9.23 7.12 11.09
N GLU A 48 -9.98 6.31 11.83
CA GLU A 48 -10.19 4.89 11.54
C GLU A 48 -10.91 4.66 10.21
N VAL A 49 -12.02 5.39 9.98
CA VAL A 49 -12.79 5.31 8.73
C VAL A 49 -11.95 5.77 7.53
N ASN A 50 -11.10 6.78 7.72
CA ASN A 50 -10.20 7.26 6.69
C ASN A 50 -9.10 6.23 6.37
N VAL A 51 -8.51 5.58 7.38
CA VAL A 51 -7.52 4.51 7.17
C VAL A 51 -8.13 3.35 6.37
N GLN A 52 -9.28 2.83 6.78
CA GLN A 52 -9.91 1.73 6.06
C GLN A 52 -10.30 2.12 4.63
N ARG A 53 -10.84 3.33 4.44
CA ARG A 53 -11.20 3.84 3.10
C ARG A 53 -9.97 3.98 2.20
N THR A 54 -8.87 4.52 2.71
CA THR A 54 -7.65 4.68 1.94
C THR A 54 -7.02 3.33 1.60
N ALA A 55 -6.99 2.39 2.55
CA ALA A 55 -6.53 1.03 2.28
C ALA A 55 -7.35 0.35 1.17
N HIS A 56 -8.68 0.47 1.23
CA HIS A 56 -9.56 -0.04 0.18
C HIS A 56 -9.29 0.63 -1.17
N HIS A 57 -9.17 1.96 -1.20
CA HIS A 57 -8.93 2.70 -2.43
C HIS A 57 -7.60 2.30 -3.10
N ILE A 58 -6.54 2.12 -2.33
CA ILE A 58 -5.24 1.65 -2.84
C ILE A 58 -5.38 0.24 -3.42
N ALA A 59 -6.05 -0.68 -2.72
CA ALA A 59 -6.26 -2.04 -3.21
C ALA A 59 -7.11 -2.06 -4.51
N GLU A 60 -8.15 -1.23 -4.57
CA GLU A 60 -9.05 -1.09 -5.72
C GLU A 60 -8.32 -0.50 -6.93
N GLU A 61 -7.53 0.55 -6.76
CA GLU A 61 -6.75 1.16 -7.84
C GLU A 61 -5.69 0.19 -8.39
N ALA A 62 -4.97 -0.51 -7.51
CA ALA A 62 -4.06 -1.58 -7.92
C ALA A 62 -4.77 -2.69 -8.69
N TYR A 63 -5.98 -3.08 -8.26
CA TYR A 63 -6.79 -4.08 -8.93
C TYR A 63 -7.21 -3.62 -10.32
N GLU A 64 -7.70 -2.39 -10.49
CA GLU A 64 -8.08 -1.86 -11.79
C GLU A 64 -6.89 -1.81 -12.76
N LEU A 65 -5.74 -1.31 -12.29
CA LEU A 65 -4.50 -1.26 -13.07
C LEU A 65 -3.97 -2.65 -13.43
N SER A 66 -4.20 -3.65 -12.58
CA SER A 66 -3.79 -5.03 -12.84
C SER A 66 -4.41 -5.62 -14.10
N PHE A 67 -5.61 -5.15 -14.50
CA PHE A 67 -6.31 -5.59 -15.70
C PHE A 67 -6.13 -4.65 -16.90
N ASP A 68 -5.49 -3.50 -16.74
CA ASP A 68 -5.22 -2.58 -17.85
C ASP A 68 -4.07 -3.14 -18.72
N GLN A 69 -4.39 -3.52 -19.96
CA GLN A 69 -3.44 -4.09 -20.91
C GLN A 69 -2.51 -3.04 -21.55
N ASP A 70 -2.91 -1.78 -21.53
CA ASP A 70 -2.15 -0.67 -22.10
C ASP A 70 -1.31 0.07 -21.04
N TYR A 71 -1.52 -0.22 -19.77
CA TYR A 71 -0.72 0.32 -18.67
C TYR A 71 0.72 -0.22 -18.69
N LEU A 72 1.69 0.65 -18.48
CA LEU A 72 3.09 0.27 -18.29
C LEU A 72 3.37 0.15 -16.79
N SER A 73 2.98 -1.00 -16.24
CA SER A 73 3.07 -1.29 -14.81
C SER A 73 4.52 -1.42 -14.30
N PRO A 74 4.76 -1.24 -12.98
CA PRO A 74 6.06 -1.57 -12.37
C PRO A 74 6.54 -2.99 -12.71
N PHE A 75 5.64 -3.96 -12.76
CA PHE A 75 5.93 -5.32 -13.21
C PHE A 75 6.41 -5.36 -14.66
N ALA A 76 5.66 -4.74 -15.59
CA ALA A 76 6.03 -4.70 -17.00
C ALA A 76 7.36 -3.97 -17.23
N LEU A 77 7.59 -2.86 -16.54
CA LEU A 77 8.88 -2.14 -16.55
C LEU A 77 10.03 -3.05 -16.10
N SER A 78 9.83 -3.78 -15.01
CA SER A 78 10.82 -4.73 -14.48
C SER A 78 11.08 -5.90 -15.43
N ALA A 79 10.07 -6.34 -16.19
CA ALA A 79 10.21 -7.36 -17.23
C ALA A 79 11.00 -6.83 -18.44
N GLN A 80 10.71 -5.61 -18.88
CA GLN A 80 11.42 -4.95 -19.99
C GLN A 80 12.91 -4.73 -19.67
N GLN A 81 13.23 -4.33 -18.44
CA GLN A 81 14.63 -4.22 -17.98
C GLN A 81 15.41 -5.53 -18.03
N ARG A 82 14.71 -6.67 -18.01
CA ARG A 82 15.26 -8.02 -18.16
C ARG A 82 15.17 -8.55 -19.59
N GLY A 83 14.80 -7.70 -20.56
CA GLY A 83 14.71 -8.03 -21.98
C GLY A 83 13.44 -8.76 -22.39
N ILE A 84 12.39 -8.75 -21.55
CA ILE A 84 11.09 -9.33 -21.86
C ILE A 84 10.16 -8.20 -22.32
N ASP A 85 9.75 -8.24 -23.58
CA ASP A 85 8.79 -7.30 -24.12
C ASP A 85 7.38 -7.64 -23.62
N LEU A 86 7.02 -7.01 -22.49
CA LEU A 86 5.73 -7.17 -21.83
C LEU A 86 5.13 -5.78 -21.58
N ARG A 87 3.80 -5.70 -21.64
CA ARG A 87 2.98 -4.54 -21.29
C ARG A 87 1.73 -5.00 -20.55
N GLY A 88 1.11 -4.08 -19.82
CA GLY A 88 -0.09 -4.29 -19.04
C GLY A 88 0.20 -4.42 -17.54
N GLY A 89 -0.87 -4.42 -16.75
CA GLY A 89 -0.83 -4.84 -15.36
C GLY A 89 -0.60 -6.35 -15.20
N LYS A 90 -0.40 -6.77 -13.96
CA LYS A 90 -0.28 -8.17 -13.54
C LYS A 90 -1.48 -8.54 -12.66
N PRO A 91 -2.50 -9.24 -13.19
CA PRO A 91 -3.62 -9.74 -12.39
C PRO A 91 -3.11 -10.70 -11.31
N ASP A 92 -3.30 -10.36 -10.03
CA ASP A 92 -2.80 -11.14 -8.89
C ASP A 92 -3.65 -10.88 -7.63
N ASP A 93 -3.41 -11.65 -6.56
CA ASP A 93 -4.04 -11.42 -5.26
C ASP A 93 -3.45 -10.17 -4.58
N ILE A 94 -4.31 -9.18 -4.33
CA ILE A 94 -3.91 -7.89 -3.74
C ILE A 94 -4.38 -7.81 -2.30
N THR A 95 -3.45 -7.68 -1.37
CA THR A 95 -3.73 -7.41 0.04
C THR A 95 -3.01 -6.15 0.48
N VAL A 96 -3.73 -5.26 1.17
CA VAL A 96 -3.20 -4.00 1.73
C VAL A 96 -3.57 -3.91 3.20
N LEU A 97 -2.59 -3.63 4.05
CA LEU A 97 -2.78 -3.25 5.45
C LEU A 97 -2.27 -1.82 5.62
N LEU A 98 -3.09 -0.98 6.23
CA LEU A 98 -2.75 0.40 6.52
C LEU A 98 -2.93 0.66 8.01
N ALA A 99 -1.90 1.18 8.63
CA ALA A 99 -1.91 1.60 10.02
C ALA A 99 -1.42 3.04 10.13
N ARG A 100 -1.96 3.75 11.12
CA ARG A 100 -1.49 5.07 11.50
C ARG A 100 -1.11 5.05 12.97
N VAL A 101 0.08 5.56 13.27
CA VAL A 101 0.57 5.69 14.63
C VAL A 101 -0.11 6.88 15.29
N SER A 102 -0.79 6.64 16.41
CA SER A 102 -1.44 7.67 17.21
C SER A 102 -0.96 7.61 18.65
N SER A 103 -0.88 8.77 19.30
CA SER A 103 -0.71 8.80 20.75
C SER A 103 -1.96 8.20 21.42
N CYS A 104 -1.74 7.31 22.39
CA CYS A 104 -2.83 6.76 23.17
C CYS A 104 -3.27 7.82 24.19
N SER A 105 -4.36 8.54 23.93
CA SER A 105 -5.10 9.21 25.01
C SER A 105 -5.91 8.15 25.74
N SER A 106 -5.46 7.77 26.93
CA SER A 106 -6.27 6.97 27.85
C SER A 106 -7.48 7.79 28.28
N ASP A 107 -8.60 7.69 27.57
CA ASP A 107 -9.91 8.18 28.03
C ASP A 107 -10.50 7.24 29.10
N LEU A 108 -9.70 6.96 30.13
CA LEU A 108 -10.12 6.28 31.36
C LEU A 108 -9.40 6.94 32.55
N ASP A 109 -9.64 8.24 32.73
CA ASP A 109 -9.58 8.86 34.05
C ASP A 109 -11.01 9.30 34.43
N VAL A 110 -11.46 8.73 35.56
CA VAL A 110 -12.70 8.88 36.38
C VAL A 110 -14.01 8.21 35.94
#